data_AF-A0A8T5PQ51-F1
#
_entry.id   AF-A0A8T5PQ51-F1
#
_cell.length_a   1.000
_cell.length_b   1.000
_cell.length_c   1.000
_cell.angle_alpha   90.00
_cell.angle_beta   90.00
_cell.angle_gamma   90.00
#
_symmetry.space_group_name_H-M   'P 1'
#
loop_
_entity.id
_entity.type
_entity.pdbx_description
1 polymer ?
#
loop_
_entity_poly.entity_id
_entity_poly.type
_entity_poly.pdbx_seq_one_letter_code
_entity_poly.pdbx_strand_id
1 'polypeptide(L)' 'MEEYQETKIQKLKKFLRECKRVIRVTRKPNREEFKTIVKVSGLGMIIIGLIGFLIAMGKQLLF' A
#
# COMPACT_ATOMS: atom_id res chain seq x y z
N MET A 1 -15.27 41.24 -15.87
CA MET A 1 -15.44 39.86 -16.38
C MET A 1 -14.21 39.03 -15.99
N GLU A 2 -13.87 38.92 -14.70
CA GLU A 2 -12.67 38.18 -14.26
C GLU A 2 -12.91 37.40 -12.95
N GLU A 3 -14.00 36.65 -12.86
CA GLU A 3 -14.35 35.91 -11.64
C GLU A 3 -14.75 34.45 -11.91
N TYR A 4 -13.94 33.72 -12.68
CA TYR A 4 -14.26 32.31 -13.02
C TYR A 4 -13.13 31.29 -12.78
N GLN A 5 -11.87 31.70 -12.52
CA GLN A 5 -10.75 30.74 -12.45
C GLN A 5 -10.31 30.33 -11.03
N GLU A 6 -11.12 30.58 -10.00
CA GLU A 6 -10.79 30.19 -8.62
C GLU A 6 -11.17 28.74 -8.26
N THR A 7 -11.86 27.99 -9.11
CA THR A 7 -12.59 26.83 -8.57
C THR A 7 -11.76 25.55 -8.41
N LYS A 8 -10.71 25.30 -9.21
CA LYS A 8 -9.99 24.01 -9.20
C LYS A 8 -8.83 23.97 -8.20
N ILE A 9 -7.97 24.99 -8.19
CA ILE A 9 -6.78 25.03 -7.32
C ILE A 9 -7.20 25.18 -5.85
N GLN A 10 -8.19 26.04 -5.56
CA GLN A 10 -8.75 26.22 -4.21
C GLN A 10 -9.37 24.90 -3.68
N LYS A 11 -10.14 24.19 -4.52
CA LYS A 11 -10.73 22.88 -4.15
C LYS A 11 -9.66 21.83 -3.87
N LEU A 12 -8.61 21.75 -4.70
CA LEU A 12 -7.51 20.81 -4.49
C LEU A 12 -6.72 21.13 -3.21
N LYS A 13 -6.45 22.42 -2.94
CA LYS A 13 -5.82 22.87 -1.70
C LYS A 13 -6.64 22.49 -0.46
N LYS A 14 -7.96 22.63 -0.53
CA LYS A 14 -8.89 22.22 0.53
C LYS A 14 -8.86 20.70 0.72
N PHE A 15 -8.90 19.93 -0.37
CA PHE A 15 -8.86 18.47 -0.32
C PHE A 15 -7.55 17.93 0.28
N LEU A 16 -6.41 18.48 -0.13
CA LEU A 16 -5.10 18.14 0.44
C LEU A 16 -5.03 18.47 1.94
N ARG A 17 -5.65 19.56 2.38
CA ARG A 17 -5.73 19.95 3.79
C ARG A 17 -6.57 18.96 4.60
N GLU A 18 -7.70 18.49 4.05
CA GLU A 18 -8.52 17.44 4.66
C GLU A 18 -7.75 16.10 4.73
N CYS A 19 -7.12 15.66 3.64
CA CYS A 19 -6.29 14.45 3.63
C CYS A 19 -5.17 14.50 4.67
N LYS A 20 -4.53 15.66 4.85
CA LYS A 20 -3.49 15.85 5.88
C LYS A 20 -4.04 15.69 7.30
N ARG A 21 -5.29 16.08 7.56
CA ARG A 21 -5.97 15.87 8.84
C ARG A 21 -6.21 14.39 9.10
N VAL A 22 -6.65 13.64 8.09
CA VAL A 22 -6.85 12.18 8.19
C VAL A 22 -5.55 11.46 8.54
N ILE A 23 -4.45 11.75 7.84
CA ILE A 23 -3.13 11.15 8.11
C ILE A 23 -2.65 11.44 9.54
N ARG A 24 -3.04 12.58 10.12
CA ARG A 24 -2.71 12.93 11.50
C ARG A 24 -3.57 12.19 12.53
N VAL A 25 -4.82 11.86 12.19
CA VAL A 25 -5.74 11.10 13.05
C VAL A 25 -5.42 9.60 13.02
N THR A 26 -4.93 9.08 11.89
CA THR A 26 -4.52 7.67 11.80
C THR A 26 -3.32 7.38 12.70
N ARG A 27 -3.41 6.31 13.48
CA ARG A 27 -2.32 5.85 14.36
C ARG A 27 -1.14 5.37 13.52
N LYS A 28 0.02 6.02 13.68
CA LYS A 28 1.27 5.55 13.07
C LYS A 28 1.66 4.21 13.70
N PRO A 29 1.97 3.17 12.91
CA PRO A 29 2.28 1.84 13.44
C PRO A 29 3.52 1.89 14.35
N ASN A 30 3.48 1.15 15.45
CA ASN A 30 4.66 0.98 16.30
C ASN A 30 5.67 0.06 15.59
N ARG A 31 6.97 0.19 15.92
CA ARG A 31 8.04 -0.63 15.32
C ARG A 31 7.84 -2.12 15.56
N GLU A 32 7.21 -2.49 16.69
CA GLU A 32 6.90 -3.87 17.03
C GLU A 32 5.76 -4.43 16.18
N GLU A 33 4.65 -3.70 16.06
CA GLU A 33 3.51 -4.08 15.21
C GLU A 33 3.96 -4.25 13.75
N PHE A 34 4.77 -3.31 13.25
CA PHE A 34 5.32 -3.40 11.90
C PHE A 34 6.17 -4.65 11.69
N LYS A 35 7.08 -4.96 12.63
CA LYS A 35 7.90 -6.18 12.56
C LYS A 35 7.05 -7.45 12.57
N THR A 36 6.00 -7.49 13.38
CA THR A 36 5.09 -8.65 13.44
C THR A 36 4.35 -8.84 12.12
N ILE A 37 3.78 -7.76 11.57
CA ILE A 37 3.07 -7.81 10.28
C ILE A 37 4.01 -8.25 9.15
N VAL A 38 5.22 -7.69 9.09
CA VAL A 38 6.21 -8.04 8.06
C VAL A 38 6.65 -9.50 8.18
N LYS A 39 6.88 -10.00 9.41
CA LYS A 39 7.23 -11.41 9.63
C LYS A 39 6.14 -12.35 9.14
N VAL A 40 4.89 -12.11 9.54
CA VAL A 40 3.75 -12.97 9.17
C VAL A 40 3.49 -12.91 7.67
N SER A 41 3.48 -11.71 7.10
CA SER A 41 3.25 -11.52 5.65
C SER A 41 4.39 -12.12 4.81
N GLY A 42 5.64 -11.95 5.24
CA GLY A 42 6.81 -12.54 4.59
C GLY A 42 6.78 -14.07 4.62
N LEU A 43 6.33 -14.66 5.73
CA LEU A 43 6.17 -16.11 5.85
C LEU A 43 5.10 -16.64 4.87
N GLY A 44 3.98 -15.92 4.73
CA GLY A 44 2.95 -16.24 3.73
C GLY A 44 3.46 -16.14 2.28
N MET A 45 4.22 -15.08 1.96
CA MET A 45 4.82 -14.90 0.63
C MET A 45 5.81 -16.03 0.27
N ILE A 46 6.61 -16.49 1.23
CA ILE A 46 7.54 -17.60 1.01
C ILE A 46 6.78 -18.89 0.71
N ILE A 47 5.72 -19.20 1.47
CA ILE A 47 4.92 -20.42 1.24
C ILE A 47 4.30 -20.40 -0.15
N ILE A 48 3.63 -19.30 -0.52
CA ILE A 48 2.99 -19.17 -1.83
C ILE A 48 4.04 -19.20 -2.96
N GLY A 49 5.17 -18.53 -2.76
CA GLY A 49 6.28 -18.52 -3.70
C GLY A 49 6.90 -19.91 -3.92
N LEU A 50 7.07 -20.70 -2.86
CA LEU A 50 7.56 -22.07 -2.95
C LEU A 50 6.58 -22.98 -3.68
N ILE A 51 5.28 -22.86 -3.41
CA ILE A 51 4.26 -23.65 -4.13
C ILE A 51 4.30 -23.32 -5.63
N GLY A 52 4.31 -22.04 -5.99
CA GLY A 52 4.43 -21.61 -7.39
C GLY A 52 5.75 -22.08 -8.04
N PHE A 53 6.85 -22.01 -7.29
CA PHE A 53 8.17 -22.46 -7.74
C PHE A 53 8.20 -23.97 -7.99
N LEU A 54 7.64 -24.79 -7.10
CA LEU A 54 7.59 -26.24 -7.27
C LEU A 54 6.76 -26.65 -8.50
N ILE A 55 5.64 -25.97 -8.77
CA ILE A 55 4.82 -26.20 -9.95
C ILE A 55 5.62 -25.84 -11.23
N ALA A 56 6.27 -24.69 -11.24
CA ALA A 56 7.07 -24.25 -12.38
C ALA A 56 8.27 -25.17 -12.64
N MET A 57 8.99 -25.56 -11.58
CA MET A 57 10.13 -26.47 -11.65
C MET A 57 9.71 -27.87 -12.11
N GLY A 58 8.58 -28.38 -11.61
CA GLY A 58 8.00 -29.65 -12.08
C GLY A 58 7.61 -29.60 -13.55
N LYS A 59 7.00 -28.50 -14.01
CA LYS A 59 6.68 -28.29 -15.43
C LYS A 59 7.92 -28.27 -16.31
N GLN A 60 9.03 -27.72 -15.82
CA GLN A 60 10.30 -27.64 -16.54
C GLN A 60 11.07 -28.96 -16.56
N LEU A 61 10.81 -29.87 -15.62
CA LEU A 61 11.43 -31.21 -15.61
C LEU A 61 10.64 -32.20 -16.48
N LEU A 62 9.32 -32.01 -16.60
CA LEU A 62 8.41 -32.89 -17.33
C LEU A 62 8.29 -32.52 -18.83
N PHE A 63 8.71 -31.30 -19.22
CA PHE A 63 8.73 -30.81 -20.61
C PHE A 63 10.13 -30.37 -21.00
#